data_AF-A0AAW4T6C9-F1
#
_entry.id   AF-A0AAW4T6C9-F1
#
_cell.length_a   1.000
_cell.length_b   1.000
_cell.length_c   1.000
_cell.angle_alpha   90.00
_cell.angle_beta   90.00
_cell.angle_gamma   90.00
#
_symmetry.space_group_name_H-M   'P 1'
#
loop_
_entity.id
_entity.type
_entity.pdbx_description
1 polymer ?
#
loop_
_entity_poly.entity_id
_entity_poly.type
_entity_poly.pdbx_seq_one_letter_code
_entity_poly.pdbx_strand_id
1 'polypeptide(L)'
;MLQHFIDDFFDCAAQQLPLLISTEWMEEPIYYEDYALFVFNPSVSFNLESIMNMLEDEMVLIPLYHMIPSSATSFGHCYCAFSNPSFGHMYKINVMTNGYGLVDQIRVTVYESMEFMGGDLCNDLELHSKAGSFKYKRPKYDVLKYFV
;
A
#
# COMPACT_ATOMS: atom_id res chain seq x y z
N MET A 1 15.86 -11.94 8.27
CA MET A 1 14.48 -12.41 8.06
C MET A 1 13.77 -11.49 7.07
N LEU A 2 13.79 -10.17 7.29
CA LEU A 2 13.28 -9.14 6.37
C LEU A 2 13.74 -9.29 4.89
N GLN A 3 15.02 -9.60 4.62
CA GLN A 3 15.52 -9.75 3.25
C GLN A 3 14.74 -10.80 2.44
N HIS A 4 14.35 -11.91 3.06
CA HIS A 4 13.56 -12.94 2.39
C HIS A 4 12.20 -12.41 1.92
N PHE A 5 11.52 -11.62 2.74
CA PHE A 5 10.24 -11.00 2.36
C PHE A 5 10.39 -9.92 1.29
N ILE A 6 11.54 -9.25 1.25
CA ILE A 6 11.86 -8.29 0.19
C ILE A 6 12.06 -9.03 -1.13
N ASP A 7 12.85 -10.10 -1.12
CA ASP A 7 13.10 -10.93 -2.31
C ASP A 7 11.77 -11.51 -2.83
N ASP A 8 10.96 -12.10 -1.95
CA ASP A 8 9.63 -12.62 -2.28
C ASP A 8 8.70 -11.53 -2.82
N PHE A 9 8.77 -10.30 -2.27
CA PHE A 9 7.99 -9.17 -2.78
C PHE A 9 8.39 -8.82 -4.21
N PHE A 10 9.68 -8.74 -4.54
CA PHE A 10 10.12 -8.43 -5.90
C PHE A 10 9.84 -9.58 -6.87
N ASP A 11 9.92 -10.83 -6.42
CA ASP A 11 9.62 -11.99 -7.26
C ASP A 11 8.14 -12.11 -7.61
N CYS A 12 7.22 -11.71 -6.72
CA CYS A 12 5.78 -11.80 -6.94
C CYS A 12 5.14 -10.48 -7.38
N ALA A 13 5.29 -9.41 -6.60
CA ALA A 13 4.52 -8.18 -6.79
C ALA A 13 4.96 -7.41 -8.05
N ALA A 14 6.25 -7.45 -8.41
CA ALA A 14 6.73 -6.82 -9.65
C ALA A 14 6.18 -7.50 -10.91
N GLN A 15 5.88 -8.81 -10.84
CA GLN A 15 5.26 -9.55 -11.95
C GLN A 15 3.76 -9.30 -12.05
N GLN A 16 3.09 -9.17 -10.90
CA GLN A 16 1.66 -8.92 -10.79
C GLN A 16 1.30 -7.48 -11.18
N LEU A 17 2.09 -6.51 -10.71
CA LEU A 17 1.83 -5.08 -10.89
C LEU A 17 3.00 -4.37 -11.61
N PRO A 18 3.41 -4.81 -12.81
CA PRO A 18 4.60 -4.30 -13.49
C PRO A 18 4.50 -2.80 -13.86
N LEU A 19 3.28 -2.27 -13.95
CA LEU A 19 3.05 -0.84 -14.21
C LEU A 19 3.27 0.05 -12.97
N LEU A 20 3.16 -0.53 -11.77
CA LEU A 20 3.28 0.19 -10.49
C LEU A 20 4.60 -0.10 -9.79
N ILE A 21 5.10 -1.33 -9.91
CA ILE A 21 6.26 -1.86 -9.18
C ILE A 21 7.32 -2.27 -10.20
N SER A 22 8.35 -1.42 -10.35
CA SER A 22 9.48 -1.66 -11.24
C SER A 22 10.77 -1.10 -10.63
N THR A 23 11.85 -1.88 -10.68
CA THR A 23 13.17 -1.45 -10.20
C THR A 23 13.77 -0.32 -11.03
N GLU A 24 13.30 -0.10 -12.26
CA GLU A 24 13.76 1.00 -13.12
C GLU A 24 13.40 2.39 -12.58
N TRP A 25 12.29 2.49 -11.84
CA TRP A 25 11.76 3.76 -11.35
C TRP A 25 11.71 3.82 -9.82
N MET A 26 12.49 2.97 -9.16
CA MET A 26 12.56 2.87 -7.72
C MET A 26 13.61 3.85 -7.16
N GLU A 27 13.24 4.59 -6.13
CA GLU A 27 14.19 5.38 -5.33
C GLU A 27 15.12 4.47 -4.52
N GLU A 28 16.16 5.05 -3.90
CA GLU A 28 17.00 4.30 -2.98
C GLU A 28 16.15 3.79 -1.79
N PRO A 29 16.12 2.47 -1.54
CA PRO A 29 15.29 1.89 -0.50
C PRO A 29 15.77 2.27 0.90
N ILE A 30 14.82 2.46 1.81
CA ILE A 30 15.11 2.81 3.20
C ILE A 30 14.85 1.58 4.07
N TYR A 31 15.86 1.16 4.82
CA TYR A 31 15.79 -0.01 5.68
C TYR A 31 15.70 0.39 7.16
N TYR A 32 14.78 -0.23 7.87
CA TYR A 32 14.67 -0.23 9.33
C TYR A 32 14.92 -1.65 9.84
N GLU A 33 14.93 -1.80 11.17
CA GLU A 33 15.10 -3.13 11.80
C GLU A 33 13.97 -4.08 11.37
N ASP A 34 12.71 -3.61 11.45
CA ASP A 34 11.53 -4.47 11.29
C ASP A 34 10.80 -4.33 9.95
N TYR A 35 11.19 -3.36 9.12
CA TYR A 35 10.55 -3.10 7.81
C TYR A 35 11.45 -2.34 6.85
N ALA A 36 11.11 -2.43 5.55
CA ALA A 36 11.75 -1.64 4.50
C ALA A 36 10.70 -0.81 3.75
N LEU A 37 11.11 0.38 3.30
CA LEU A 37 10.30 1.28 2.48
C LEU A 37 10.86 1.36 1.07
N PHE A 38 9.97 1.18 0.11
CA PHE A 38 10.25 1.34 -1.31
C PHE A 38 9.32 2.41 -1.88
N VAL A 39 9.89 3.28 -2.71
CA VAL A 39 9.16 4.34 -3.38
C VAL A 39 9.39 4.18 -4.87
N PHE A 40 8.30 4.06 -5.62
CA PHE A 40 8.31 3.91 -7.07
C PHE A 40 7.68 5.15 -7.70
N ASN A 41 8.37 5.75 -8.67
CA ASN A 41 7.95 6.95 -9.38
C ASN A 41 7.75 6.62 -10.88
N PRO A 42 6.64 5.93 -11.25
CA PRO A 42 6.41 5.50 -12.62
C PRO A 42 6.49 6.66 -13.61
N SER A 43 6.95 6.37 -14.83
CA SER A 43 7.13 7.38 -15.89
C SER A 43 5.83 8.06 -16.34
N VAL A 44 4.67 7.47 -15.99
CA VAL A 44 3.34 8.01 -16.28
C VAL A 44 2.56 8.07 -14.97
N SER A 45 1.83 9.16 -14.76
CA SER A 45 0.91 9.29 -13.63
C SER A 45 -0.42 8.60 -13.92
N PHE A 46 -1.02 8.00 -12.90
CA PHE A 46 -2.26 7.23 -13.02
C PHE A 46 -3.43 7.97 -12.36
N ASN A 47 -4.65 7.72 -12.85
CA ASN A 47 -5.84 8.05 -12.07
C ASN A 47 -5.92 7.13 -10.85
N LEU A 48 -6.39 7.65 -9.71
CA LEU A 48 -6.53 6.85 -8.50
C LEU A 48 -7.43 5.62 -8.71
N GLU A 49 -8.55 5.78 -9.42
CA GLU A 49 -9.47 4.68 -9.73
C GLU A 49 -8.79 3.57 -10.54
N SER A 50 -7.87 3.91 -11.45
CA SER A 50 -7.12 2.92 -12.21
C SER A 50 -6.19 2.10 -11.32
N ILE A 51 -5.52 2.74 -10.36
CA ILE A 51 -4.70 2.03 -9.37
C ILE A 51 -5.57 1.17 -8.47
N MET A 52 -6.68 1.69 -7.97
CA MET A 52 -7.59 0.92 -7.12
C MET A 52 -8.02 -0.38 -7.81
N ASN A 53 -8.45 -0.30 -9.07
CA ASN A 53 -8.83 -1.47 -9.85
C ASN A 53 -7.67 -2.46 -10.01
N MET A 54 -6.47 -1.99 -10.39
CA MET A 54 -5.30 -2.86 -10.49
C MET A 54 -4.96 -3.57 -9.17
N LEU A 55 -5.08 -2.87 -8.03
CA LEU A 55 -4.81 -3.47 -6.72
C LEU A 55 -5.94 -4.41 -6.26
N GLU A 56 -7.19 -4.13 -6.61
CA GLU A 56 -8.36 -4.96 -6.26
C GLU A 56 -8.46 -6.23 -7.12
N ASP A 57 -7.93 -6.21 -8.35
CA ASP A 57 -7.86 -7.38 -9.25
C ASP A 57 -6.85 -8.43 -8.75
N GLU A 58 -5.86 -8.02 -7.95
CA GLU A 58 -4.87 -8.93 -7.38
C GLU A 58 -5.44 -9.74 -6.21
N MET A 59 -5.53 -11.05 -6.40
CA MET A 59 -6.14 -11.97 -5.42
C MET A 59 -5.43 -11.99 -4.06
N VAL A 60 -4.15 -11.61 -4.04
CA VAL A 60 -3.33 -11.52 -2.81
C VAL A 60 -3.50 -10.21 -2.06
N LEU A 61 -4.10 -9.18 -2.68
CA LEU A 61 -4.26 -7.86 -2.08
C LEU A 61 -5.65 -7.66 -1.49
N ILE A 62 -5.69 -6.97 -0.36
CA ILE A 62 -6.91 -6.65 0.36
C ILE A 62 -6.98 -5.14 0.54
N PRO A 63 -8.06 -4.48 0.09
CA PRO A 63 -8.28 -3.06 0.37
C PRO A 63 -8.34 -2.78 1.87
N LEU A 64 -7.54 -1.83 2.34
CA LEU A 64 -7.55 -1.34 3.72
C LEU A 64 -8.46 -0.13 3.86
N TYR A 65 -8.24 0.90 3.04
CA TYR A 65 -9.04 2.13 3.07
C TYR A 65 -8.94 2.91 1.75
N HIS A 66 -9.96 3.75 1.54
CA HIS A 66 -9.95 4.90 0.63
C HIS A 66 -10.31 6.14 1.47
N MET A 67 -9.31 6.98 1.75
CA MET A 67 -9.45 8.20 2.53
C MET A 67 -9.47 9.41 1.60
N ILE A 68 -10.43 10.31 1.82
CA ILE A 68 -10.50 11.60 1.14
C ILE A 68 -10.37 12.73 2.16
N PRO A 69 -9.45 13.68 1.98
CA PRO A 69 -9.30 14.81 2.90
C PRO A 69 -10.48 15.78 2.77
N SER A 70 -11.02 15.91 1.55
CA SER A 70 -12.22 16.68 1.26
C SER A 70 -12.86 16.19 -0.04
N SER A 71 -14.19 16.29 -0.14
CA SER A 71 -14.93 16.03 -1.38
C SER A 71 -14.82 17.18 -2.39
N ALA A 72 -14.22 18.31 -2.03
CA ALA A 72 -14.10 19.50 -2.86
C ALA A 72 -12.86 19.52 -3.76
N THR A 73 -11.90 18.62 -3.54
CA THR A 73 -10.66 18.53 -4.31
C THR A 73 -10.31 17.08 -4.57
N SER A 74 -9.60 16.80 -5.67
CA SER A 74 -8.99 15.50 -5.96
C SER A 74 -7.60 15.34 -5.34
N PHE A 75 -7.05 16.37 -4.69
CA PHE A 75 -5.73 16.33 -4.04
C PHE A 75 -5.77 15.56 -2.71
N GLY A 76 -4.73 14.77 -2.47
CA GLY A 76 -4.50 14.09 -1.18
C GLY A 76 -5.45 12.93 -0.90
N HIS A 77 -6.15 12.40 -1.91
CA HIS A 77 -6.95 11.18 -1.77
C HIS A 77 -5.98 10.02 -1.63
N CYS A 78 -6.11 9.26 -0.54
CA CYS A 78 -5.23 8.15 -0.23
C CYS A 78 -5.96 6.83 -0.43
N TYR A 79 -5.26 5.85 -0.98
CA TYR A 79 -5.72 4.47 -1.03
C TYR A 79 -4.61 3.55 -0.53
N CYS A 80 -5.00 2.58 0.29
CA CYS A 80 -4.09 1.56 0.80
C CYS A 80 -4.69 0.17 0.60
N ALA A 81 -3.85 -0.73 0.10
CA ALA A 81 -4.11 -2.17 0.08
C ALA A 81 -2.94 -2.90 0.75
N PHE A 82 -3.19 -4.07 1.31
CA PHE A 82 -2.19 -4.89 1.97
C PHE A 82 -2.25 -6.32 1.49
N SER A 83 -1.11 -7.01 1.47
CA SER A 83 -1.05 -8.42 1.12
C SER A 83 -1.69 -9.29 2.19
N ASN A 84 -2.43 -10.29 1.77
CA ASN A 84 -3.02 -11.27 2.67
C ASN A 84 -1.92 -12.19 3.23
N PRO A 85 -1.66 -12.16 4.55
CA PRO A 85 -0.58 -12.94 5.16
C PRO A 85 -0.72 -14.46 4.97
N SER A 86 -1.94 -14.97 4.68
CA SER A 86 -2.16 -16.38 4.35
C SER A 86 -1.40 -16.84 3.08
N PHE A 87 -0.96 -15.93 2.23
CA PHE A 87 -0.14 -16.22 1.05
C PHE A 87 1.38 -16.08 1.31
N GLY A 88 1.79 -15.79 2.55
CA GLY A 88 3.21 -15.63 2.90
C GLY A 88 3.84 -14.30 2.51
N HIS A 89 3.03 -13.31 2.13
CA HIS A 89 3.48 -11.98 1.78
C HIS A 89 3.14 -10.97 2.88
N MET A 90 4.10 -10.12 3.23
CA MET A 90 3.96 -9.14 4.31
C MET A 90 4.30 -7.74 3.80
N TYR A 91 3.42 -7.15 2.99
CA TYR A 91 3.60 -5.79 2.51
C TYR A 91 2.29 -5.01 2.38
N LYS A 92 2.39 -3.68 2.39
CA LYS A 92 1.28 -2.79 2.02
C LYS A 92 1.71 -1.84 0.91
N ILE A 93 0.73 -1.42 0.12
CA ILE A 93 0.88 -0.44 -0.95
C ILE A 93 0.03 0.77 -0.58
N ASN A 94 0.64 1.95 -0.56
CA ASN A 94 0.01 3.23 -0.31
C ASN A 94 0.20 4.14 -1.52
N VAL A 95 -0.89 4.77 -1.93
CA VAL A 95 -0.88 5.77 -2.99
C VAL A 95 -1.64 7.00 -2.54
N MET A 96 -1.23 8.15 -3.04
CA MET A 96 -1.86 9.43 -2.78
C MET A 96 -1.88 10.28 -4.04
N THR A 97 -2.98 10.99 -4.27
CA THR A 97 -3.08 11.90 -5.41
C THR A 97 -2.33 13.22 -5.17
N ASN A 98 -1.56 13.64 -6.17
CA ASN A 98 -0.86 14.92 -6.24
C ASN A 98 -1.81 16.09 -6.55
N GLY A 99 -1.26 17.30 -6.72
CA GLY A 99 -2.03 18.53 -6.96
C GLY A 99 -2.88 18.52 -8.24
N TYR A 100 -2.62 17.60 -9.16
CA TYR A 100 -3.40 17.39 -10.38
C TYR A 100 -4.48 16.30 -10.22
N GLY A 101 -4.60 15.68 -9.05
CA GLY A 101 -5.51 14.57 -8.82
C GLY A 101 -5.01 13.23 -9.36
N LEU A 102 -3.74 13.12 -9.72
CA LEU A 102 -3.11 11.92 -10.27
C LEU A 102 -2.15 11.31 -9.25
N VAL A 103 -1.88 10.02 -9.36
CA VAL A 103 -0.86 9.31 -8.59
C VAL A 103 0.38 9.18 -9.45
N ASP A 104 1.48 9.78 -8.99
CA ASP A 104 2.81 9.70 -9.60
C ASP A 104 3.82 8.98 -8.70
N GLN A 105 3.40 8.55 -7.52
CA GLN A 105 4.24 7.89 -6.54
C GLN A 105 3.50 6.73 -5.85
N ILE A 106 4.14 5.56 -5.83
CA ILE A 106 3.67 4.37 -5.13
C ILE A 106 4.63 4.06 -4.00
N ARG A 107 4.09 3.95 -2.78
CA ARG A 107 4.87 3.64 -1.58
C ARG A 107 4.56 2.23 -1.12
N VAL A 108 5.58 1.39 -1.01
CA VAL A 108 5.45 0.03 -0.49
C VAL A 108 6.21 -0.09 0.82
N THR A 109 5.57 -0.71 1.81
CA THR A 109 6.23 -1.11 3.06
C THR A 109 6.24 -2.62 3.12
N VAL A 110 7.42 -3.23 3.22
CA VAL A 110 7.61 -4.67 3.43
C VAL A 110 8.01 -4.90 4.88
N TYR A 111 7.32 -5.80 5.57
CA TYR A 111 7.51 -6.05 7.01
C TYR A 111 8.22 -7.38 7.25
N GLU A 112 8.95 -7.48 8.36
CA GLU A 112 9.61 -8.73 8.72
C GLU A 112 8.68 -9.76 9.36
N SER A 113 7.49 -9.35 9.83
CA SER A 113 6.55 -10.23 10.50
C SER A 113 5.09 -9.79 10.37
N MET A 114 4.19 -10.74 10.58
CA MET A 114 2.74 -10.50 10.68
C MET A 114 2.37 -9.55 11.84
N GLU A 115 3.11 -9.60 12.94
CA GLU A 115 2.87 -8.75 14.11
C GLU A 115 3.12 -7.28 13.78
N PHE A 116 4.26 -6.98 13.15
CA PHE A 116 4.60 -5.62 12.72
C PHE A 116 3.63 -5.09 11.68
N MET A 117 3.30 -5.92 10.68
CA MET A 117 2.33 -5.56 9.65
C MET A 117 0.95 -5.27 10.26
N GLY A 118 0.41 -6.17 11.07
CA GLY A 118 -0.91 -6.00 11.69
C GLY A 118 -0.98 -4.76 12.60
N GLY A 119 0.09 -4.50 13.36
CA GLY A 119 0.23 -3.29 14.18
C GLY A 119 0.25 -2.02 13.35
N ASP A 120 1.04 -1.99 12.27
CA ASP A 120 1.15 -0.83 11.40
C ASP A 120 -0.14 -0.53 10.64
N LEU A 121 -0.83 -1.55 10.08
CA LEU A 121 -2.12 -1.35 9.40
C LEU A 121 -3.17 -0.76 10.35
N CYS A 122 -3.18 -1.18 11.62
CA CYS A 122 -4.05 -0.64 12.63
C CYS A 122 -3.73 0.83 12.94
N ASN A 123 -2.45 1.17 13.10
CA ASN A 123 -1.98 2.52 13.34
C ASN A 123 -2.29 3.44 12.15
N ASP A 124 -2.10 2.96 10.93
CA ASP A 124 -2.34 3.69 9.69
C ASP A 124 -3.83 4.09 9.56
N LEU A 125 -4.75 3.18 9.87
CA LEU A 125 -6.18 3.46 9.95
C LEU A 125 -6.53 4.54 10.98
N GLU A 126 -5.83 4.58 12.11
CA GLU A 126 -6.04 5.57 13.16
C GLU A 126 -5.49 6.95 12.77
N LEU A 127 -4.31 7.00 12.16
CA LEU A 127 -3.73 8.24 11.64
C LEU A 127 -4.63 8.87 10.57
N HIS A 128 -5.07 8.09 9.58
CA HIS A 128 -5.91 8.58 8.50
C HIS A 128 -7.32 9.00 8.95
N SER A 129 -7.83 8.44 10.06
CA SER A 129 -9.11 8.86 10.65
C SER A 129 -9.10 10.30 11.17
N LYS A 130 -7.91 10.86 11.41
CA LYS A 130 -7.73 12.25 11.88
C LYS A 130 -7.48 13.22 10.72
N ALA A 131 -7.21 12.70 9.51
CA ALA A 131 -6.80 13.49 8.34
C ALA A 131 -7.94 13.79 7.36
N GLY A 132 -9.01 12.99 7.37
CA GLY A 132 -10.12 13.12 6.44
C GLY A 132 -11.26 12.15 6.71
N SER A 133 -12.13 11.95 5.72
CA SER A 133 -13.22 10.97 5.78
C SER A 133 -12.90 9.75 4.93
N PHE A 134 -13.40 8.59 5.33
CA PHE A 134 -13.23 7.35 4.57
C PHE A 134 -14.41 7.14 3.62
N LYS A 135 -14.16 7.06 2.31
CA LYS A 135 -15.11 6.50 1.34
C LYS A 135 -15.25 5.00 1.52
N TYR A 136 -14.13 4.35 1.82
CA TYR A 136 -14.06 2.94 2.20
C TYR A 136 -13.11 2.79 3.37
N LYS A 137 -13.46 1.93 4.33
CA LYS A 137 -12.60 1.56 5.44
C LYS A 137 -12.92 0.14 5.86
N ARG A 138 -11.91 -0.72 5.86
CA ARG A 138 -12.01 -2.04 6.49
C ARG A 138 -12.06 -1.87 8.01
N PRO A 139 -13.04 -2.48 8.70
CA PRO A 139 -13.08 -2.42 10.16
C PRO A 139 -11.80 -3.00 10.77
N LYS A 140 -11.28 -2.35 11.81
CA LYS A 140 -10.05 -2.80 12.51
C LYS A 140 -10.15 -4.27 12.94
N TYR A 141 -11.31 -4.69 13.42
CA TYR A 141 -11.57 -6.09 13.80
C TYR A 141 -11.42 -7.05 12.61
N ASP A 142 -11.84 -6.66 11.40
CA ASP A 142 -11.69 -7.51 10.21
C ASP A 142 -10.26 -7.53 9.69
N VAL A 143 -9.49 -6.45 9.88
CA VAL A 143 -8.05 -6.44 9.58
C VAL A 143 -7.31 -7.43 10.48
N LEU A 144 -7.59 -7.42 11.78
CA LEU A 144 -6.91 -8.28 12.75
C LEU A 144 -7.15 -9.79 12.50
N LYS A 145 -8.26 -10.16 11.86
CA LYS A 145 -8.55 -11.57 11.50
C LYS A 145 -7.54 -12.17 10.51
N TYR A 146 -6.79 -11.35 9.78
CA TYR A 146 -5.76 -11.83 8.85
C TYR A 146 -4.43 -12.18 9.54
N PHE A 147 -4.31 -11.91 10.84
CA PHE A 147 -3.07 -12.02 11.62
C PHE A 147 -3.19 -12.96 12.84
N VAL A 148 -4.26 -13.77 12.90
CA VAL A 148 -4.57 -14.70 14.01
C VAL A 148 -4.74 -16.14 13.54
#